data_AF-A0A354FMD9-F1
#
_entry.id   AF-A0A354FMD9-F1
#
_cell.length_a   1.000
_cell.length_b   1.000
_cell.length_c   1.000
_cell.angle_alpha   90.00
_cell.angle_beta   90.00
_cell.angle_gamma   90.00
#
_symmetry.space_group_name_H-M   'P 1'
#
loop_
_entity.id
_entity.type
_entity.pdbx_description
1 polymer ?
#
loop_
_entity_poly.entity_id
_entity_poly.type
_entity_poly.pdbx_seq_one_letter_code
_entity_poly.pdbx_strand_id
1 'polypeptide(L)'
;MLEHLKYRVGLYYGIDPETLGEEFSTALIEVFNKEIFGAFRRKVEDQPWLIFFLARRIVEVESSDSPDPQQRINRLYLSIFCKHLEYHNLERIIAALQSDPRIQNTIVSCVQQH
;
A
#
# COMPACT_ATOMS: atom_id res chain seq x y z
N MET A 1 1.31 4.51 -5.38
CA MET A 1 0.42 3.52 -4.71
C MET A 1 -0.41 4.19 -3.63
N LEU A 2 0.21 4.82 -2.63
CA LEU A 2 -0.50 5.52 -1.55
C LEU A 2 -1.41 6.65 -2.06
N GLU A 3 -0.95 7.47 -3.01
CA GLU A 3 -1.82 8.46 -3.67
C GLU A 3 -2.98 7.82 -4.43
N HIS A 4 -2.74 6.68 -5.08
CA HIS A 4 -3.81 5.92 -5.74
C HIS A 4 -4.83 5.38 -4.73
N LEU A 5 -4.38 4.99 -3.53
CA LEU A 5 -5.23 4.52 -2.45
C LEU A 5 -6.02 5.66 -1.81
N LYS A 6 -5.37 6.79 -1.53
CA LYS A 6 -5.99 8.04 -1.07
C LYS A 6 -7.11 8.46 -2.03
N TYR A 7 -6.81 8.48 -3.32
CA TYR A 7 -7.77 8.75 -4.39
C TYR A 7 -8.95 7.77 -4.36
N ARG A 8 -8.67 6.47 -4.29
CA ARG A 8 -9.71 5.42 -4.24
C ARG A 8 -10.59 5.50 -2.98
N VAL A 9 -10.03 5.85 -1.83
CA VAL A 9 -10.77 6.03 -0.58
C VAL A 9 -11.63 7.28 -0.64
N GLY A 10 -11.10 8.41 -1.14
CA GLY A 10 -11.89 9.62 -1.36
C GLY A 10 -13.11 9.34 -2.24
N LEU A 11 -12.91 8.70 -3.40
CA LEU A 11 -14.01 8.30 -4.28
C LEU A 11 -15.03 7.37 -3.62
N TYR A 12 -14.59 6.43 -2.78
CA TYR A 12 -15.49 5.51 -2.08
C TYR A 12 -16.43 6.23 -1.11
N TYR A 13 -15.97 7.29 -0.46
CA TYR A 13 -16.76 8.09 0.50
C TYR A 13 -17.39 9.35 -0.12
N GLY A 14 -17.21 9.59 -1.42
CA GLY A 14 -17.71 10.81 -2.08
C GLY A 14 -16.96 12.08 -1.68
N ILE A 15 -15.70 11.96 -1.23
CA ILE A 15 -14.83 13.05 -0.79
C ILE A 15 -13.86 13.39 -1.92
N ASP A 16 -13.66 14.69 -2.19
CA ASP A 16 -12.57 15.15 -3.06
C ASP A 16 -11.21 14.72 -2.46
N PRO A 17 -10.43 13.85 -3.15
CA PRO A 17 -9.15 13.37 -2.64
C PRO A 17 -8.16 14.47 -2.25
N GLU A 18 -8.27 15.68 -2.82
CA GLU A 18 -7.41 16.81 -2.46
C GLU A 18 -7.75 17.39 -1.07
N THR A 19 -8.97 17.17 -0.57
CA THR A 19 -9.41 17.60 0.77
C THR A 19 -8.96 16.65 1.88
N LEU A 20 -8.51 15.45 1.53
CA LEU A 20 -7.89 14.52 2.46
C LEU A 20 -6.47 15.05 2.79
N GLY A 21 -6.34 15.62 3.99
CA GLY A 21 -5.12 16.30 4.44
C GLY A 21 -3.94 15.37 4.72
N GLU A 22 -2.81 15.96 5.11
CA GLU A 22 -1.55 15.26 5.39
C GLU A 22 -1.67 14.23 6.53
N GLU A 23 -2.51 14.51 7.54
CA GLU A 23 -2.79 13.59 8.64
C GLU A 23 -3.46 12.30 8.13
N PHE A 24 -4.37 12.41 7.16
CA PHE A 24 -5.00 11.25 6.52
C PHE A 24 -3.96 10.46 5.72
N SER A 25 -3.11 11.12 4.92
CA SER A 25 -2.05 10.45 4.19
C SER A 25 -1.08 9.71 5.11
N THR A 26 -0.76 10.30 6.27
CA THR A 26 0.11 9.70 7.28
C THR A 26 -0.54 8.48 7.92
N ALA A 27 -1.80 8.58 8.35
CA ALA A 27 -2.54 7.46 8.90
C ALA A 27 -2.72 6.34 7.86
N LEU A 28 -2.95 6.69 6.59
CA LEU A 28 -3.01 5.75 5.48
C LEU A 28 -1.66 5.02 5.32
N ILE A 29 -0.54 5.74 5.33
CA ILE A 29 0.81 5.14 5.29
C ILE A 29 1.01 4.17 6.45
N GLU A 30 0.63 4.54 7.66
CA GLU A 30 0.82 3.70 8.84
C GLU A 30 -0.03 2.44 8.81
N VAL A 31 -1.31 2.54 8.42
CA VAL A 31 -2.21 1.39 8.25
C VAL A 31 -1.67 0.47 7.16
N PHE A 32 -1.29 1.02 6.00
CA PHE A 32 -0.72 0.24 4.91
C PHE A 32 0.59 -0.43 5.30
N ASN A 33 1.49 0.29 5.98
CA ASN A 33 2.74 -0.26 6.45
C ASN A 33 2.50 -1.38 7.46
N LYS A 34 1.59 -1.20 8.42
CA LYS A 34 1.30 -2.22 9.43
C LYS A 34 0.73 -3.50 8.81
N GLU A 35 -0.21 -3.37 7.89
CA GLU A 35 -0.82 -4.54 7.25
C GLU A 35 0.13 -5.22 6.25
N ILE A 36 0.80 -4.44 5.39
CA ILE A 36 1.73 -4.97 4.38
C ILE A 36 3.00 -5.52 5.02
N PHE A 37 3.68 -4.75 5.88
CA PHE A 37 4.88 -5.26 6.55
C PHE A 37 4.55 -6.32 7.60
N GLY A 38 3.37 -6.27 8.21
CA GLY A 38 2.90 -7.34 9.10
C GLY A 38 2.65 -8.65 8.37
N ALA A 39 2.03 -8.61 7.18
CA ALA A 39 1.89 -9.78 6.32
C ALA A 39 3.24 -10.28 5.80
N PHE A 40 4.10 -9.35 5.34
CA PHE A 40 5.45 -9.69 4.88
C PHE A 40 6.28 -10.36 5.96
N ARG A 41 6.32 -9.77 7.16
CA ARG A 41 7.10 -10.28 8.28
C ARG A 41 6.70 -11.71 8.61
N ARG A 42 5.40 -11.97 8.77
CA ARG A 42 4.88 -13.33 9.00
C ARG A 42 5.32 -14.29 7.90
N LYS A 43 5.24 -13.87 6.64
CA LYS A 43 5.64 -14.70 5.51
C LYS A 43 7.14 -14.97 5.45
N VAL A 44 7.97 -14.01 5.86
CA VAL A 44 9.41 -14.18 6.00
C VAL A 44 9.75 -15.10 7.17
N GLU A 45 9.04 -14.97 8.29
CA GLU A 45 9.17 -15.88 9.44
C GLU A 45 8.85 -17.32 9.01
N ASP A 46 7.79 -17.52 8.23
CA ASP A 46 7.41 -18.82 7.68
C ASP A 46 8.36 -19.30 6.55
N GLN A 47 8.90 -18.37 5.76
CA GLN A 47 9.75 -18.65 4.60
C GLN A 47 10.97 -17.70 4.56
N PRO A 48 12.01 -17.94 5.39
CA PRO A 48 13.15 -17.02 5.48
C PRO A 48 13.92 -16.83 4.17
N TRP A 49 13.90 -17.84 3.29
CA TRP A 49 14.52 -17.78 1.96
C TRP A 49 13.90 -16.71 1.05
N LEU A 50 12.68 -16.25 1.36
CA LEU A 50 11.95 -15.26 0.58
C LEU A 50 12.71 -13.93 0.49
N ILE A 51 13.38 -13.49 1.56
CA ILE A 51 14.19 -12.26 1.55
C ILE A 51 15.28 -12.36 0.49
N PHE A 52 16.02 -13.47 0.47
CA PHE A 52 17.11 -13.69 -0.48
C PHE A 52 16.60 -13.77 -1.91
N PHE A 53 15.46 -14.43 -2.13
CA PHE A 53 14.82 -14.51 -3.43
C PHE A 53 14.40 -13.12 -3.95
N LEU A 54 13.75 -12.31 -3.11
CA LEU A 54 13.29 -10.98 -3.47
C LEU A 54 14.48 -10.04 -3.75
N ALA A 55 15.49 -10.04 -2.87
CA ALA A 55 16.69 -9.24 -3.06
C ALA A 55 17.40 -9.57 -4.38
N ARG A 56 17.55 -10.86 -4.70
CA ARG A 56 18.16 -11.29 -5.96
C ARG A 56 17.35 -10.82 -7.17
N ARG A 57 16.02 -10.94 -7.12
CA ARG A 57 15.13 -10.47 -8.21
C ARG A 57 15.16 -8.95 -8.40
N ILE A 58 15.28 -8.18 -7.32
CA ILE A 58 15.44 -6.71 -7.39
C ILE A 58 16.74 -6.37 -8.10
N VAL A 59 17.87 -6.95 -7.67
CA VAL A 59 19.17 -6.71 -8.32
C VAL A 59 19.16 -7.11 -9.80
N GLU A 60 18.65 -8.31 -10.13
CA GLU A 60 18.54 -8.77 -11.53
C GLU A 60 17.74 -7.79 -12.42
N VAL A 61 16.68 -7.20 -11.88
CA VAL A 61 15.79 -6.29 -12.62
C VAL A 61 16.34 -4.87 -12.67
N GLU A 62 16.97 -4.38 -11.61
CA GLU A 62 17.50 -3.02 -11.56
C GLU A 62 18.83 -2.90 -12.32
N SER A 63 19.66 -3.95 -12.33
CA SER A 63 20.95 -3.97 -13.03
C SER A 63 20.87 -4.30 -14.53
N SER A 64 19.67 -4.38 -15.10
CA SER A 64 19.49 -4.76 -16.50
C SER A 64 19.44 -3.55 -17.44
N ASP A 65 20.24 -3.57 -18.50
CA ASP A 65 20.35 -2.54 -19.56
C ASP A 65 19.15 -2.48 -20.53
N SER A 66 17.92 -2.46 -20.00
CA SER A 66 16.70 -2.31 -20.82
C SER A 66 16.40 -0.85 -21.13
N PRO A 67 15.83 -0.56 -22.32
CA PRO A 67 15.44 0.79 -22.71
C PRO A 67 14.34 1.43 -21.83
N ASP A 68 13.56 0.63 -21.09
CA ASP A 68 12.53 1.14 -20.15
C ASP A 68 12.71 0.53 -18.74
N PRO A 69 13.65 1.06 -17.95
CA PRO A 69 13.92 0.55 -16.61
C PRO A 69 12.75 0.81 -15.65
N GLN A 70 12.09 1.96 -15.77
CA GLN A 70 11.05 2.38 -14.84
C GLN A 70 9.81 1.49 -14.91
N GLN A 71 9.32 1.19 -16.12
CA GLN A 71 8.15 0.32 -16.27
C GLN A 71 8.42 -1.09 -15.74
N ARG A 72 9.62 -1.62 -15.96
CA ARG A 72 9.99 -2.95 -15.48
C ARG A 72 10.09 -3.00 -13.96
N ILE A 73 10.74 -2.01 -13.35
CA ILE A 73 10.82 -1.85 -11.90
C ILE A 73 9.40 -1.80 -11.31
N ASN A 74 8.51 -1.00 -11.90
CA ASN A 74 7.10 -0.92 -11.49
C ASN A 74 6.39 -2.28 -11.58
N ARG A 75 6.60 -3.05 -12.66
CA ARG A 75 6.02 -4.41 -12.79
C ARG A 75 6.57 -5.38 -11.76
N LEU A 76 7.87 -5.31 -11.45
CA LEU A 76 8.47 -6.16 -10.42
C LEU A 76 7.83 -5.88 -9.06
N TYR A 77 7.80 -4.61 -8.63
CA TYR A 77 7.22 -4.24 -7.35
C TYR A 77 5.75 -4.66 -7.26
N LEU A 78 4.95 -4.42 -8.32
CA LEU A 78 3.57 -4.88 -8.37
C LEU A 78 3.45 -6.40 -8.21
N SER A 79 4.30 -7.18 -8.90
CA SER A 79 4.32 -8.63 -8.75
C SER A 79 4.72 -9.07 -7.34
N ILE A 80 5.65 -8.38 -6.69
CA ILE A 80 6.05 -8.67 -5.31
C ILE A 80 4.88 -8.41 -4.35
N PHE A 81 4.21 -7.26 -4.50
CA PHE A 81 3.03 -6.92 -3.71
C PHE A 81 1.92 -7.97 -3.85
N CYS A 82 1.59 -8.37 -5.07
CA CYS A 82 0.51 -9.32 -5.30
C CYS A 82 0.84 -10.75 -4.82
N LYS A 83 2.05 -11.26 -5.10
CA LYS A 83 2.41 -12.67 -4.84
C LYS A 83 2.92 -12.93 -3.43
N HIS A 84 3.66 -11.98 -2.87
CA HIS A 84 4.40 -12.20 -1.63
C HIS A 84 3.86 -11.37 -0.47
N LEU A 85 3.21 -10.24 -0.73
CA LEU A 85 2.74 -9.34 0.34
C LEU A 85 1.23 -9.43 0.60
N GLU A 86 0.56 -10.39 -0.02
CA GLU A 86 -0.88 -10.65 0.17
C GLU A 86 -1.77 -9.42 -0.04
N TYR A 87 -1.33 -8.52 -0.92
CA TYR A 87 -2.01 -7.26 -1.23
C TYR A 87 -3.42 -7.45 -1.83
N HIS A 88 -3.79 -8.68 -2.19
CA HIS A 88 -5.14 -9.04 -2.62
C HIS A 88 -6.16 -9.06 -1.46
N ASN A 89 -5.72 -9.05 -0.20
CA ASN A 89 -6.60 -9.00 0.96
C ASN A 89 -7.07 -7.57 1.28
N LEU A 90 -7.75 -6.97 0.30
CA LEU A 90 -8.31 -5.62 0.39
C LEU A 90 -9.27 -5.48 1.57
N GLU A 91 -9.94 -6.57 1.98
CA GLU A 91 -10.83 -6.58 3.15
C GLU A 91 -10.09 -6.28 4.45
N ARG A 92 -8.89 -6.85 4.65
CA ARG A 92 -8.05 -6.51 5.82
C ARG A 92 -7.63 -5.05 5.83
N ILE A 93 -7.26 -4.54 4.66
CA ILE A 93 -6.89 -3.13 4.50
C ILE A 93 -8.10 -2.25 4.82
N ILE A 94 -9.27 -2.53 4.24
CA ILE A 94 -10.51 -1.78 4.51
C ILE A 94 -10.88 -1.84 6.00
N ALA A 95 -10.81 -3.01 6.63
CA ALA A 95 -11.09 -3.17 8.06
C ALA A 95 -10.10 -2.35 8.92
N ALA A 96 -8.81 -2.36 8.57
CA ALA A 96 -7.80 -1.57 9.27
C ALA A 96 -8.06 -0.06 9.11
N LEU A 97 -8.43 0.40 7.90
CA LEU A 97 -8.83 1.79 7.63
C LEU A 97 -10.09 2.21 8.40
N GLN A 98 -11.07 1.31 8.53
CA GLN A 98 -12.30 1.53 9.29
C GLN A 98 -12.06 1.59 10.80
N SER A 99 -11.03 0.90 11.29
CA SER A 99 -10.67 0.87 12.71
C SER A 99 -9.72 2.00 13.14
N ASP A 100 -9.07 2.71 12.21
CA ASP A 100 -8.16 3.81 12.54
C ASP A 100 -8.95 5.10 12.86
N PRO A 101 -8.90 5.62 14.09
CA PRO A 101 -9.70 6.77 14.50
C PRO A 101 -9.34 8.05 13.73
N ARG A 102 -8.09 8.23 13.32
CA ARG A 102 -7.65 9.44 12.59
C ARG A 102 -8.29 9.44 11.21
N ILE A 103 -8.25 8.30 10.52
CA ILE A 103 -8.87 8.11 9.22
C ILE A 103 -10.38 8.35 9.31
N GLN A 104 -11.04 7.75 10.30
CA GLN A 104 -12.49 7.93 10.48
C GLN A 104 -12.86 9.38 10.85
N ASN A 105 -12.08 10.03 11.72
CA ASN A 105 -12.33 11.42 12.10
C ASN A 105 -12.15 12.37 10.92
N THR A 106 -11.14 12.17 10.07
CA THR A 106 -10.98 12.97 8.84
C THR A 106 -12.14 12.72 7.88
N ILE A 107 -12.54 11.48 7.64
CA ILE A 107 -13.69 11.15 6.78
C ILE A 107 -14.96 11.83 7.30
N VAL A 108 -15.27 11.69 8.59
CA VAL A 108 -16.46 12.32 9.21
C VAL A 108 -16.41 13.83 9.09
N SER A 109 -15.25 14.44 9.33
CA SER A 109 -15.08 15.90 9.24
C SER A 109 -15.28 16.42 7.81
N CYS A 110 -14.80 15.68 6.81
CA CYS A 110 -14.99 16.04 5.40
C CYS A 110 -16.44 15.83 4.94
N VAL A 111 -17.12 14.76 5.38
CA VAL A 111 -18.52 14.48 5.03
C VAL A 111 -19.48 15.48 5.68
N GLN A 112 -19.17 15.96 6.89
CA GLN A 112 -20.00 16.95 7.60
C GLN A 112 -19.84 18.40 7.07
N GLN A 113 -18.86 18.65 6.19
CA GLN A 113 -18.64 19.95 5.54
C GLN A 113 -19.42 20.10 4.22
N HIS A 114 -20.20 19.09 3.83
CA HIS A 114 -21.15 19.09 2.72
C HIS A 114 -22.59 18.91 3.23
#